data_AF-A0AAW9KQA2-F1
#
_entry.id   AF-A0AAW9KQA2-F1
#
_cell.length_a   1.000
_cell.length_b   1.000
_cell.length_c   1.000
_cell.angle_alpha   90.00
_cell.angle_beta   90.00
_cell.angle_gamma   90.00
#
_symmetry.space_group_name_H-M   'P 1'
#
loop_
_entity.id
_entity.type
_entity.pdbx_description
1 polymer ?
#
loop_
_entity_poly.entity_id
_entity_poly.type
_entity_poly.pdbx_seq_one_letter_code
_entity_poly.pdbx_strand_id
1 'polypeptide(L)'
;MANDDGGHTAHALTHGFRVALQYLGGVDIRELTEVVDDDMTYLFDSQEGGAQITRLLVESDGETFRNFEEGIDLMTDHFACDCDDGCPLCVFQYGCDTYNDPNTLDRDGVSELLTRDINLNPVEDG
;
A
#
# COMPACT_ATOMS: atom_id res chain seq x y z
N MET A 1 18.41 -13.81 -14.73
CA MET A 1 17.77 -12.52 -14.43
C MET A 1 16.44 -12.90 -13.83
N ALA A 2 16.38 -13.00 -12.50
CA ALA A 2 15.11 -13.20 -11.81
C ALA A 2 14.33 -11.89 -11.95
N ASN A 3 13.04 -11.99 -12.26
CA ASN A 3 12.15 -10.85 -12.48
C ASN A 3 12.11 -9.94 -11.25
N ASP A 4 12.45 -8.67 -11.44
CA ASP A 4 12.38 -7.59 -10.45
C ASP A 4 10.92 -7.11 -10.22
N ASP A 5 9.97 -7.67 -10.99
CA ASP A 5 8.54 -7.33 -10.99
C ASP A 5 7.90 -7.44 -9.58
N GLY A 6 8.39 -8.37 -8.74
CA GLY A 6 7.88 -8.57 -7.38
C GLY A 6 8.15 -7.38 -6.45
N GLY A 7 9.34 -6.77 -6.55
CA GLY A 7 9.70 -5.60 -5.73
C GLY A 7 8.90 -4.36 -6.14
N HIS A 8 8.75 -4.14 -7.45
CA HIS A 8 7.92 -3.05 -7.98
C HIS A 8 6.43 -3.20 -7.64
N THR A 9 5.91 -4.43 -7.66
CA THR A 9 4.54 -4.72 -7.23
C THR A 9 4.35 -4.46 -5.72
N ALA A 10 5.28 -4.91 -4.87
CA ALA A 10 5.20 -4.70 -3.42
C ALA A 10 5.27 -3.20 -3.06
N HIS A 11 6.12 -2.45 -3.75
CA HIS A 11 6.20 -1.01 -3.60
C HIS A 11 4.90 -0.32 -4.04
N ALA A 12 4.34 -0.66 -5.20
CA ALA A 12 3.05 -0.14 -5.66
C ALA A 12 1.90 -0.50 -4.71
N LEU A 13 1.88 -1.71 -4.16
CA LEU A 13 0.92 -2.13 -3.14
C LEU A 13 1.03 -1.28 -1.88
N THR A 14 2.25 -0.92 -1.49
CA THR A 14 2.49 -0.02 -0.34
C THR A 14 1.91 1.37 -0.59
N HIS A 15 2.01 1.92 -1.80
CA HIS A 15 1.31 3.16 -2.17
C HIS A 15 -0.20 3.02 -2.06
N GLY A 16 -0.76 1.89 -2.49
CA GLY A 16 -2.17 1.58 -2.31
C GLY A 16 -2.60 1.61 -0.83
N PHE A 17 -1.83 0.98 0.06
CA PHE A 17 -2.14 1.00 1.50
C PHE A 17 -2.03 2.40 2.09
N ARG A 18 -1.11 3.23 1.61
CA ARG A 18 -1.05 4.63 2.03
C ARG A 18 -2.29 5.40 1.63
N VAL A 19 -2.77 5.25 0.39
CA VAL A 19 -4.04 5.82 -0.07
C VAL A 19 -5.19 5.36 0.81
N ALA A 20 -5.32 4.05 1.05
CA ALA A 20 -6.37 3.49 1.89
C ALA A 20 -6.35 4.10 3.30
N LEU A 21 -5.17 4.23 3.92
CA LEU A 21 -5.02 4.83 5.25
C LEU A 21 -5.36 6.31 5.30
N GLN A 22 -5.16 7.07 4.22
CA GLN A 22 -5.65 8.45 4.16
C GLN A 22 -7.17 8.50 4.22
N TYR A 23 -7.86 7.60 3.50
CA TYR A 23 -9.31 7.51 3.51
C TYR A 23 -9.84 7.04 4.87
N LEU A 24 -9.26 5.96 5.41
CA LEU A 24 -9.70 5.36 6.68
C LEU A 24 -9.36 6.25 7.89
N GLY A 25 -8.16 6.81 7.93
CA GLY A 25 -7.66 7.63 9.04
C GLY A 25 -8.02 9.12 8.94
N GLY A 26 -8.42 9.60 7.76
CA GLY A 26 -8.67 11.02 7.52
C GLY A 26 -7.40 11.87 7.62
N VAL A 27 -6.25 11.28 7.28
CA VAL A 27 -4.92 11.89 7.46
C VAL A 27 -4.30 12.34 6.14
N ASP A 28 -3.33 13.25 6.23
CA ASP A 28 -2.50 13.61 5.09
C ASP A 28 -1.49 12.48 4.77
N ILE A 29 -1.12 12.32 3.50
CA ILE A 29 -0.14 11.28 3.09
C ILE A 29 1.19 11.43 3.82
N ARG A 30 1.53 12.67 4.20
CA ARG A 30 2.78 13.01 4.88
C ARG A 30 2.83 12.51 6.32
N GLU A 31 1.73 12.00 6.84
CA GLU A 31 1.69 11.29 8.12
C GLU A 31 2.07 9.82 7.99
N LEU A 32 2.27 9.33 6.76
CA LEU A 32 2.67 7.97 6.42
C LEU A 32 3.99 7.96 5.66
N THR A 33 4.91 7.11 6.11
CA THR A 33 6.22 6.88 5.48
C THR A 33 6.40 5.42 5.12
N GLU A 34 6.99 5.20 3.96
CA GLU A 34 7.44 3.91 3.49
C GLU A 34 8.98 3.80 3.41
N VAL A 35 9.47 2.59 3.58
CA VAL A 35 10.86 2.21 3.25
C VAL A 35 10.80 0.94 2.42
N VAL A 36 11.38 0.99 1.21
CA VAL A 36 11.54 -0.16 0.33
C VAL A 36 12.93 -0.75 0.55
N ASP A 37 12.97 -2.02 0.94
CA ASP A 37 14.18 -2.84 1.05
C ASP A 37 14.16 -3.94 -0.03
N ASP A 38 15.25 -4.68 -0.19
CA ASP A 38 15.40 -5.68 -1.26
C ASP A 38 14.32 -6.79 -1.19
N ASP A 39 13.92 -7.19 0.01
CA ASP A 39 12.98 -8.31 0.24
C ASP A 39 11.62 -7.86 0.80
N MET A 40 11.52 -6.65 1.35
CA MET A 40 10.38 -6.21 2.15
C MET A 40 10.07 -4.72 1.94
N THR A 41 8.81 -4.35 2.10
CA THR A 41 8.42 -2.94 2.22
C THR A 41 7.82 -2.67 3.58
N TYR A 42 8.27 -1.59 4.20
CA TYR A 42 7.79 -1.11 5.49
C TYR A 42 6.85 0.08 5.28
N LEU A 43 5.76 0.11 6.03
CA LEU A 43 4.82 1.23 6.10
C LEU A 43 4.57 1.58 7.56
N PHE A 44 4.79 2.84 7.94
CA PHE A 44 4.69 3.29 9.33
C PHE A 44 4.27 4.75 9.43
N ASP A 45 3.81 5.15 10.60
CA ASP A 45 3.45 6.53 10.90
C ASP A 45 4.72 7.41 10.95
N SER A 46 4.70 8.55 10.26
CA SER A 46 5.84 9.47 10.21
C SER A 46 6.07 10.22 11.53
N GLN A 47 5.05 10.28 12.40
CA GLN A 47 5.09 11.03 13.65
C GLN A 47 5.89 10.28 14.72
N GLU A 48 6.79 10.99 15.42
CA GLU A 48 7.54 10.43 16.54
C GLU A 48 6.57 9.92 17.62
N GLY A 49 6.73 8.64 18.02
CA GLY A 49 5.83 7.97 18.97
C GLY A 49 4.62 7.27 18.34
N GLY A 50 4.35 7.50 17.05
CA GLY A 50 3.25 6.87 16.31
C GLY A 50 1.89 7.49 16.60
N ALA A 51 1.09 7.66 15.55
CA ALA A 51 -0.29 8.16 15.60
C ALA A 51 -1.33 7.04 15.58
N GLN A 52 -0.89 5.78 15.49
CA GLN A 52 -1.70 4.56 15.32
C GLN A 52 -2.50 4.56 14.01
N ILE A 53 -1.98 5.19 12.95
CA ILE A 53 -2.67 5.21 11.65
C ILE A 53 -2.50 3.86 10.96
N THR A 54 -1.27 3.37 10.82
CA THR A 54 -1.03 2.04 10.22
C THR A 54 -1.69 0.90 11.00
N ARG A 55 -1.89 1.09 12.30
CA ARG A 55 -2.64 0.16 13.15
C ARG A 55 -4.06 -0.06 12.64
N LEU A 56 -4.69 0.91 11.98
CA LEU A 56 -6.04 0.78 11.44
C LEU A 56 -6.17 -0.42 10.50
N LEU A 57 -5.14 -0.76 9.72
CA LEU A 57 -5.17 -1.91 8.81
C LEU A 57 -5.14 -3.26 9.55
N VAL A 58 -4.47 -3.33 10.69
CA VAL A 58 -4.21 -4.60 11.40
C VAL A 58 -5.06 -4.76 12.66
N GLU A 59 -5.91 -3.78 12.97
CA GLU A 59 -6.86 -3.89 14.07
C GLU A 59 -7.95 -4.90 13.72
N SER A 60 -8.05 -5.96 14.52
CA SER A 60 -9.05 -6.99 14.33
C SER A 60 -10.33 -6.70 15.12
N ASP A 61 -11.46 -7.00 14.50
CA ASP A 61 -12.75 -7.19 15.20
C ASP A 61 -13.06 -8.69 15.18
N GLY A 62 -12.67 -9.38 16.26
CA GLY A 62 -12.67 -10.83 16.32
C GLY A 62 -11.65 -11.47 15.37
N GLU A 63 -12.13 -12.25 14.40
CA GLU A 63 -11.32 -12.94 13.38
C GLU A 63 -11.23 -12.15 12.06
N THR A 64 -11.79 -10.94 12.01
CA THR A 64 -11.87 -10.13 10.79
C THR A 64 -11.02 -8.88 10.89
N PHE A 65 -10.42 -8.48 9.76
CA PHE A 65 -9.67 -7.23 9.62
C PHE A 65 -10.47 -6.27 8.74
N ARG A 66 -11.59 -5.77 9.28
CA ARG A 66 -12.58 -5.01 8.49
C ARG A 66 -11.98 -3.84 7.73
N ASN A 67 -11.07 -3.09 8.37
CA ASN A 67 -10.39 -1.96 7.75
C ASN A 67 -9.37 -2.38 6.68
N PHE A 68 -8.77 -3.57 6.82
CA PHE A 68 -7.93 -4.14 5.77
C PHE A 68 -8.78 -4.45 4.54
N GLU A 69 -9.89 -5.15 4.71
CA GLU A 69 -10.83 -5.47 3.63
C GLU A 69 -11.36 -4.20 2.95
N GLU A 70 -11.80 -3.22 3.74
CA GLU A 70 -12.22 -1.90 3.24
C GLU A 70 -11.08 -1.18 2.50
N GLY A 71 -9.83 -1.34 2.97
CA GLY A 71 -8.63 -0.84 2.28
C GLY A 71 -8.37 -1.54 0.94
N ILE A 72 -8.57 -2.86 0.84
CA ILE A 72 -8.48 -3.62 -0.41
C ILE A 72 -9.51 -3.10 -1.43
N ASP A 73 -10.75 -2.89 -0.99
CA ASP A 73 -11.81 -2.36 -1.85
C ASP A 73 -11.48 -0.95 -2.35
N LEU A 74 -11.03 -0.06 -1.46
CA LEU A 74 -10.59 1.29 -1.81
C LEU A 74 -9.44 1.28 -2.82
N MET A 75 -8.46 0.40 -2.66
CA MET A 75 -7.36 0.25 -3.61
C MET A 75 -7.85 -0.26 -4.97
N THR A 76 -8.76 -1.22 -4.98
CA THR A 76 -9.35 -1.78 -6.21
C THR A 76 -10.02 -0.68 -7.03
N ASP A 77 -10.82 0.16 -6.38
CA ASP A 77 -11.47 1.30 -7.01
C ASP A 77 -10.45 2.38 -7.45
N HIS A 78 -9.45 2.64 -6.62
CA HIS A 78 -8.43 3.66 -6.91
C HIS A 78 -7.52 3.30 -8.10
N PHE A 79 -7.20 2.01 -8.26
CA PHE A 79 -6.30 1.52 -9.30
C PHE A 79 -7.02 1.30 -10.64
N ALA A 80 -8.35 1.31 -10.66
CA ALA A 80 -9.19 1.28 -11.86
C ALA A 80 -9.10 2.60 -12.66
N CYS A 81 -7.94 2.86 -13.24
CA CYS A 81 -7.61 4.07 -13.98
C CYS A 81 -7.18 3.76 -15.42
N ASP A 82 -7.68 4.50 -16.41
CA ASP A 82 -7.40 4.34 -17.85
C ASP A 82 -5.99 4.86 -18.29
N CYS A 83 -5.03 4.93 -17.36
CA CYS A 83 -3.64 5.27 -17.71
C CYS A 83 -2.85 4.02 -18.10
N ASP A 84 -1.73 4.19 -18.81
CA ASP A 84 -0.92 3.05 -19.28
C ASP A 84 -0.22 2.36 -18.10
N ASP A 85 0.81 2.98 -17.52
CA ASP A 85 1.67 2.37 -16.47
C ASP A 85 1.38 2.90 -15.05
N GLY A 86 0.33 3.71 -14.87
CA GLY A 86 0.03 4.42 -13.63
C GLY A 86 0.18 5.94 -13.72
N CYS A 87 -0.54 6.67 -12.87
CA CYS A 87 -0.49 8.14 -12.81
C CYS A 87 -0.44 8.65 -11.36
N PRO A 88 -0.11 9.94 -11.14
CA PRO A 88 -0.16 10.65 -9.85
C PRO A 88 -1.49 10.65 -9.10
N LEU A 89 -2.52 10.00 -9.64
CA LEU A 89 -3.82 9.89 -9.02
C LEU A 89 -4.23 8.45 -8.74
N CYS A 90 -3.52 7.45 -9.26
CA CYS A 90 -3.88 6.04 -9.05
C CYS A 90 -2.74 5.22 -8.46
N VAL A 91 -1.47 5.57 -8.71
CA VAL A 91 -0.30 4.79 -8.27
C VAL A 91 0.75 5.69 -7.63
N PHE A 92 0.82 6.94 -8.10
CA PHE A 92 1.75 7.95 -7.63
C PHE A 92 1.05 8.92 -6.69
N GLN A 93 1.72 9.40 -5.64
CA GLN A 93 1.35 10.65 -4.99
C GLN A 93 2.50 11.66 -5.09
N TYR A 94 2.17 12.91 -5.41
CA TYR A 94 3.13 14.02 -5.46
C TYR A 94 3.76 14.22 -4.07
N GLY A 95 5.07 13.99 -3.93
CA GLY A 95 5.81 14.34 -2.71
C GLY A 95 6.73 13.27 -2.12
N CYS A 96 6.74 12.04 -2.63
CA CYS A 96 7.82 11.08 -2.34
C CYS A 96 9.02 11.39 -3.24
N ASP A 97 10.14 11.79 -2.66
CA ASP A 97 11.32 12.25 -3.39
C ASP A 97 12.30 11.12 -3.72
N THR A 98 12.88 11.25 -4.92
CA THR A 98 13.95 10.46 -5.58
C THR A 98 13.57 9.20 -6.36
N TYR A 99 12.48 8.48 -6.03
CA TYR A 99 12.17 7.17 -6.65
C TYR A 99 10.79 7.09 -7.32
N ASN A 100 10.26 8.23 -7.74
CA ASN A 100 9.06 8.25 -8.58
C ASN A 100 9.38 7.96 -10.06
N ASP A 101 10.21 6.95 -10.31
CA ASP A 101 10.39 6.44 -11.67
C ASP A 101 9.16 5.56 -11.98
N PRO A 102 8.32 5.92 -12.96
CA PRO A 102 7.18 5.08 -13.35
C PRO A 102 7.60 3.65 -13.73
N ASN A 103 8.88 3.40 -14.03
CA ASN A 103 9.42 2.07 -14.27
C ASN A 103 9.64 1.23 -13.00
N THR A 104 9.41 1.78 -11.80
CA THR A 104 9.63 1.10 -10.50
C THR A 104 8.35 0.78 -9.74
N LEU A 105 7.18 1.02 -10.37
CA LEU A 105 5.87 0.71 -9.83
C LEU A 105 5.12 -0.17 -10.83
N ASP A 106 4.53 -1.26 -10.34
CA ASP A 106 3.79 -2.21 -11.16
C ASP A 106 2.30 -2.21 -10.78
N ARG A 107 1.54 -1.29 -11.39
CA ARG A 107 0.07 -1.21 -11.17
C ARG A 107 -0.62 -2.49 -11.59
N ASP A 108 -0.23 -3.06 -12.71
CA ASP A 108 -0.90 -4.22 -13.30
C ASP A 108 -0.67 -5.44 -12.41
N GLY A 109 0.54 -5.59 -11.87
CA GLY A 109 0.86 -6.57 -10.85
C GLY A 109 0.00 -6.44 -9.60
N VAL A 110 -0.22 -5.21 -9.09
CA VAL A 110 -1.13 -5.03 -7.95
C VAL A 110 -2.57 -5.30 -8.33
N SER A 111 -3.03 -4.84 -9.49
CA SER A 111 -4.40 -5.10 -9.97
C SER A 111 -4.66 -6.61 -10.08
N GLU A 112 -3.69 -7.36 -10.59
CA GLU A 112 -3.74 -8.83 -10.61
C GLU A 112 -3.78 -9.41 -9.19
N LEU A 113 -2.96 -8.91 -8.26
CA LEU A 113 -2.99 -9.34 -6.86
C LEU A 113 -4.35 -9.09 -6.21
N LEU A 114 -4.95 -7.92 -6.42
CA LEU A 114 -6.25 -7.54 -5.84
C LEU A 114 -7.41 -8.40 -6.40
N THR A 115 -7.26 -8.99 -7.60
CA THR A 115 -8.25 -9.98 -8.09
C THR A 115 -8.21 -11.32 -7.34
N ARG A 116 -7.19 -11.53 -6.51
CA ARG A 116 -7.04 -12.72 -5.67
C ARG A 116 -7.54 -12.40 -4.27
N ASP A 117 -7.99 -13.42 -3.53
CA ASP A 117 -8.36 -13.25 -2.12
C ASP A 117 -7.10 -12.95 -1.27
N ILE A 118 -6.81 -11.67 -1.07
CA ILE A 118 -5.73 -11.21 -0.19
C ILE A 118 -6.21 -11.29 1.26
N ASN A 119 -5.44 -11.97 2.11
CA ASN A 119 -5.77 -12.17 3.51
C ASN A 119 -4.63 -11.67 4.39
N LEU A 120 -4.98 -10.94 5.45
CA LEU A 120 -4.04 -10.58 6.50
C LEU A 120 -3.92 -11.75 7.49
N ASN A 121 -2.71 -12.28 7.66
CA ASN A 121 -2.43 -13.34 8.61
C ASN A 121 -1.50 -12.79 9.69
N PRO A 122 -1.88 -12.84 10.99
CA PRO A 122 -0.95 -12.55 12.07
C PRO A 122 0.26 -13.47 11.95
N VAL A 123 1.45 -12.89 11.92
CA VAL A 123 2.67 -13.66 12.10
C VAL A 123 2.77 -13.93 13.60
N GLU A 124 2.60 -15.17 14.02
CA GLU A 124 2.89 -15.54 15.40
C GLU A 124 4.39 -15.32 15.64
N ASP A 125 4.73 -14.37 16.52
CA ASP A 125 6.09 -14.26 17.03
C ASP A 125 6.43 -15.57 17.77
N GLY A 126 7.52 -16.21 17.35
CA GLY A 126 8.09 -17.38 18.04
C GLY A 126 8.85 -17.02 19.31
#